data_AF-A0A7X1JDC1-F1
#
_entry.id   AF-A0A7X1JDC1-F1
#
_cell.length_a   1.000
_cell.length_b   1.000
_cell.length_c   1.000
_cell.angle_alpha   90.00
_cell.angle_beta   90.00
_cell.angle_gamma   90.00
#
_symmetry.space_group_name_H-M   'P 1'
#
loop_
_entity.id
_entity.type
_entity.pdbx_description
1 polymer ?
#
loop_
_entity_poly.entity_id
_entity_poly.type
_entity_poly.pdbx_seq_one_letter_code
_entity_poly.pdbx_strand_id
1 'polypeptide(L)' 'MSVATLPEGDWIRGITIRQPWANCILAGKSPENRPVPTVMDSSAVVHGI' A
#
# COMPACT_ATOMS: atom_id res chain seq x y z
N MET A 1 7.97 -17.16 10.38
CA MET A 1 7.94 -15.95 9.54
C MET A 1 9.01 -16.13 8.48
N SER A 2 8.64 -16.36 7.22
CA SER A 2 9.62 -16.49 6.13
C SER A 2 9.76 -15.14 5.45
N VAL A 3 10.98 -14.60 5.45
CA VAL A 3 11.31 -13.42 4.65
C VAL A 3 11.62 -13.91 3.24
N ALA A 4 10.89 -13.42 2.24
CA ALA A 4 11.24 -13.66 0.85
C ALA A 4 12.51 -12.85 0.55
N THR A 5 13.54 -13.48 0.02
CA THR A 5 14.75 -12.79 -0.44
C THR A 5 14.38 -11.96 -1.67
N LEU A 6 14.22 -10.65 -1.47
CA LEU A 6 14.05 -9.70 -2.56
C LEU A 6 15.41 -9.45 -3.23
N PRO A 7 15.46 -9.15 -4.54
CA PRO A 7 16.70 -8.75 -5.21
C PRO A 7 17.30 -7.49 -4.56
N GLU A 8 18.55 -7.14 -4.86
CA GLU A 8 19.20 -5.96 -4.26
C GLU A 8 18.56 -4.66 -4.78
N GLY A 9 18.22 -3.72 -3.88
CA GLY A 9 17.61 -2.41 -4.21
C GLY A 9 16.60 -1.89 -3.18
N ASP A 10 16.12 -0.65 -3.37
CA ASP A 10 15.04 -0.09 -2.56
C ASP A 10 13.68 -0.62 -3.05
N TRP A 11 13.08 -1.54 -2.28
CA TRP A 11 11.77 -2.09 -2.58
C TRP A 11 10.69 -1.36 -1.81
N ILE A 12 9.77 -0.76 -2.53
CA ILE A 12 8.54 -0.22 -1.96
C ILE A 12 7.39 -1.20 -2.15
N ARG A 13 6.62 -1.43 -1.08
CA ARG A 13 5.46 -2.32 -1.15
C ARG A 13 4.35 -1.64 -1.96
N GLY A 14 3.67 -2.39 -2.82
CA GLY A 14 2.49 -1.93 -3.54
C GLY A 14 1.19 -2.30 -2.81
N ILE A 15 0.20 -1.41 -2.83
CA ILE A 15 -1.17 -1.71 -2.42
C ILE A 15 -2.14 -1.40 -3.55
N THR A 16 -3.08 -2.32 -3.78
CA THR A 16 -4.18 -2.09 -4.72
C THR A 16 -5.36 -1.47 -4.00
N ILE A 17 -5.92 -0.42 -4.59
CA ILE A 17 -7.13 0.27 -4.09
C ILE A 17 -8.05 0.51 -5.28
N ARG A 18 -9.34 0.22 -5.11
CA ARG A 18 -10.33 0.46 -6.16
C ARG A 18 -10.62 1.95 -6.30
N GLN A 19 -10.91 2.38 -7.52
CA GLN A 19 -11.51 3.70 -7.73
C GLN A 19 -12.91 3.76 -7.13
N PRO A 20 -13.34 4.93 -6.59
CA PRO A 20 -12.64 6.22 -6.62
C PRO A 20 -11.64 6.44 -5.46
N TRP A 21 -11.52 5.49 -4.52
CA TRP A 21 -10.80 5.71 -3.26
C TRP A 21 -9.30 5.88 -3.44
N ALA A 22 -8.70 5.26 -4.46
CA ALA A 22 -7.30 5.48 -4.81
C ALA A 22 -7.04 6.97 -5.09
N ASN A 23 -7.92 7.62 -5.87
CA ASN A 23 -7.80 9.06 -6.11
C ASN A 23 -8.00 9.90 -4.85
N CYS A 24 -8.90 9.49 -3.94
CA CYS A 24 -9.08 10.21 -2.68
C CYS A 24 -7.81 10.20 -1.82
N ILE A 25 -7.07 9.08 -1.81
CA ILE A 25 -5.80 8.99 -1.07
C ILE A 25 -4.74 9.89 -1.69
N LEU A 26 -4.64 9.91 -3.02
CA LEU A 26 -3.74 10.83 -3.73
C LEU A 26 -4.14 12.30 -3.49
N ALA A 27 -5.42 12.57 -3.25
CA ALA A 27 -5.92 13.89 -2.87
C ALA A 27 -5.78 14.22 -1.36
N GLY A 28 -5.17 13.32 -0.55
CA GLY A 28 -4.87 13.57 0.86
C GLY A 28 -5.80 12.90 1.88
N LYS A 29 -6.66 11.97 1.47
CA LYS A 29 -7.43 11.14 2.42
C LYS A 29 -6.48 10.25 3.23
N SER A 30 -6.43 10.47 4.54
CA SER A 30 -5.55 9.71 5.45
C SER A 30 -6.06 8.34 5.88
N PRO A 31 -7.32 8.16 6.36
CA PRO A 31 -7.75 6.86 6.84
C PRO A 31 -8.09 5.93 5.68
N GLU A 32 -7.52 4.73 5.65
CA GLU A 32 -7.88 3.66 4.70
C GLU A 32 -8.48 2.46 5.44
N ASN A 33 -9.78 2.23 5.24
CA ASN A 33 -10.50 1.16 5.93
C ASN A 33 -10.28 -0.17 5.22
N ARG A 34 -9.74 -1.16 5.95
CA ARG A 34 -9.55 -2.53 5.46
C ARG A 34 -10.22 -3.55 6.38
N PRO A 35 -10.78 -4.63 5.82
CA PRO A 35 -11.41 -5.70 6.62
C PRO A 35 -10.39 -6.48 7.46
N VAL A 36 -9.12 -6.46 7.06
CA VAL A 36 -8.00 -7.06 7.79
C VAL A 36 -6.97 -5.97 8.05
N PRO A 37 -6.52 -5.79 9.31
CA PRO A 37 -5.47 -4.84 9.63
C PRO A 37 -4.17 -5.27 8.97
N THR A 38 -3.64 -4.43 8.08
CA THR A 38 -2.31 -4.60 7.51
C THR A 38 -1.35 -3.70 8.25
N VAL A 39 -0.34 -4.28 8.89
CA VAL A 39 0.74 -3.52 9.53
C VAL A 39 1.74 -3.10 8.46
N MET A 40 1.86 -1.79 8.26
CA MET A 40 2.92 -1.15 7.47
C MET A 40 3.52 -0.05 8.33
N ASP A 41 4.83 -0.13 8.56
CA ASP A 41 5.65 0.83 9.28
C ASP A 41 6.41 1.78 8.33
N SER A 42 6.21 1.59 7.03
CA SER A 42 6.98 2.16 5.94
C SER A 42 6.08 2.59 4.79
N SER A 43 6.61 3.41 3.88
CA SER A 43 5.88 3.93 2.71
C SER A 43 5.43 2.80 1.77
N ALA A 44 4.32 3.05 1.06
CA ALA A 44 3.78 2.14 0.05
C ALA A 44 3.34 2.92 -1.21
N VAL A 45 3.40 2.26 -2.37
CA VAL A 45 2.86 2.78 -3.63
C VAL A 45 1.39 2.37 -3.75
N VAL A 46 0.54 3.32 -4.14
CA VAL A 46 -0.88 3.07 -4.44
C VAL A 46 -1.05 2.74 -5.92
N HIS A 47 -1.63 1.58 -6.22
CA HIS A 47 -2.04 1.19 -7.56
C HIS A 47 -3.58 1.19 -7.64
N GLY A 48 -4.13 2.11 -8.43
CA GLY A 48 -5.57 2.24 -8.64
C GLY A 48 -6.09 1.28 -9.71
N ILE A 49 -7.17 0.54 -9.41
CA ILE A 49 -7.91 -0.29 -10.37
C ILE A 49 -9.38 0.12 -10.48
#